data_AF-A0A382DRN7-F1
#
_entry.id   AF-A0A382DRN7-F1
#
_cell.length_a   1.000
_cell.length_b   1.000
_cell.length_c   1.000
_cell.angle_alpha   90.00
_cell.angle_beta   90.00
_cell.angle_gamma   90.00
#
_symmetry.space_group_name_H-M   'P 1'
#
loop_
_entity.id
_entity.type
_entity.pdbx_description
1 polymer ?
#
loop_
_entity_poly.entity_id
_entity_poly.type
_entity_poly.pdbx_seq_one_letter_code
_entity_poly.pdbx_strand_id
1 'polypeptide(L)'
;MTSKNYTPEMEQAITEASPLDIASAKDLAEKLGRKPRSVIAKAISMGLPYNAAKPARKDGTPIVRKAELVSAIEKSLSAGSGSLVGLEKATRSALDSLLSEIA
;
A
#
# COMPACT_ATOMS: atom_id res chain seq x y z
N MET A 1 1.53 -36.01 -15.47
CA MET A 1 2.30 -35.92 -14.22
C MET A 1 2.58 -34.45 -13.94
N THR A 2 2.01 -33.88 -12.88
CA THR A 2 2.18 -32.46 -12.55
C THR A 2 3.58 -32.25 -11.98
N SER A 3 4.50 -31.76 -12.80
CA SER A 3 5.82 -31.32 -12.35
C SER A 3 5.65 -30.27 -11.25
N LYS A 4 6.10 -30.57 -10.02
CA LYS A 4 6.08 -29.60 -8.93
C LYS A 4 6.96 -28.41 -9.32
N ASN A 5 6.33 -27.26 -9.56
CA ASN A 5 7.03 -26.05 -9.99
C ASN A 5 7.84 -25.41 -8.84
N TYR A 6 7.59 -25.82 -7.60
CA TYR A 6 8.33 -25.42 -6.40
C TYR A 6 8.78 -26.68 -5.64
N THR A 7 10.04 -26.68 -5.19
CA THR A 7 10.55 -27.71 -4.28
C THR A 7 10.09 -27.40 -2.85
N PRO A 8 10.02 -28.41 -1.96
CA PRO A 8 9.66 -28.20 -0.56
C PRO A 8 10.60 -27.20 0.15
N GLU A 9 11.90 -27.18 -0.20
CA GLU A 9 12.85 -26.20 0.32
C GLU A 9 12.48 -24.74 -0.05
N MET A 10 11.98 -24.53 -1.28
CA MET A 10 11.51 -23.21 -1.70
C MET A 10 10.22 -22.80 -0.96
N GLU A 11 9.35 -23.76 -0.68
CA GLU A 11 8.12 -23.51 0.10
C GLU A 11 8.45 -23.11 1.54
N GLN A 12 9.46 -23.74 2.15
CA GLN A 12 9.98 -23.35 3.47
C GLN A 12 10.55 -21.93 3.46
N ALA A 13 11.39 -21.59 2.48
CA ALA A 13 11.94 -20.25 2.36
C ALA A 13 10.86 -19.16 2.22
N ILE A 14 9.78 -19.45 1.47
CA ILE A 14 8.63 -18.54 1.33
C ILE A 14 7.87 -18.39 2.66
N THR A 15 7.77 -19.48 3.43
CA THR A 15 7.09 -19.50 4.74
C THR A 15 7.88 -18.71 5.79
N GLU A 16 9.20 -18.87 5.83
CA GLU A 16 10.10 -18.12 6.72
C GLU A 16 10.14 -16.62 6.41
N ALA A 17 9.96 -16.26 5.14
CA ALA A 17 9.92 -14.87 4.70
C ALA A 17 8.53 -14.20 4.86
N SER A 18 7.53 -14.94 5.37
CA SER A 18 6.21 -14.39 5.64
C SER A 18 6.22 -13.49 6.89
N PRO A 19 5.53 -12.34 6.90
CA PRO A 19 4.67 -11.79 5.85
C PRO A 19 5.45 -11.20 4.67
N LEU A 20 4.95 -11.44 3.45
CA LEU A 20 5.59 -10.98 2.23
C LEU A 20 4.98 -9.68 1.71
N ASP A 21 5.86 -8.80 1.22
CA ASP A 21 5.55 -7.56 0.52
C ASP A 21 6.13 -7.65 -0.91
N ILE A 22 5.81 -6.70 -1.80
CA ILE A 22 6.41 -6.69 -3.16
C ILE A 22 7.94 -6.65 -3.12
N ALA A 23 8.53 -5.93 -2.16
CA ALA A 23 9.99 -5.82 -2.04
C ALA A 23 10.62 -7.14 -1.60
N SER A 24 10.17 -7.70 -0.47
CA SER A 24 10.69 -8.99 0.02
C SER A 24 10.40 -10.14 -0.95
N ALA A 25 9.27 -10.12 -1.64
CA ALA A 25 8.97 -11.09 -2.69
C ALA A 25 9.88 -10.96 -3.93
N LYS A 26 10.37 -9.76 -4.26
CA LYS A 26 11.38 -9.57 -5.32
C LYS A 26 12.71 -10.17 -4.91
N ASP A 27 13.19 -9.83 -3.71
CA ASP A 27 14.47 -10.32 -3.20
C ASP A 27 14.48 -11.86 -3.10
N LEU A 28 13.36 -12.44 -2.63
CA LEU A 28 13.19 -13.88 -2.56
C LEU A 28 13.11 -14.51 -3.95
N ALA A 29 12.41 -13.87 -4.89
CA ALA A 29 12.31 -14.34 -6.26
C ALA A 29 13.67 -14.34 -6.98
N GLU A 30 14.53 -13.36 -6.75
CA GLU A 30 15.90 -13.34 -7.27
C GLU A 30 16.73 -14.51 -6.73
N LYS A 31 16.65 -14.79 -5.43
CA LYS A 31 17.33 -15.94 -4.80
C LYS A 31 16.83 -17.29 -5.33
N LEU A 32 15.53 -17.40 -5.59
CA LEU A 32 14.92 -18.64 -6.10
C LEU A 32 14.97 -18.78 -7.63
N GLY A 33 15.46 -17.76 -8.36
CA GLY A 33 15.40 -17.74 -9.83
C GLY A 33 13.97 -17.76 -10.39
N ARG A 34 13.02 -17.15 -9.66
CA ARG A 34 11.60 -17.10 -10.01
C ARG A 34 11.13 -15.68 -10.29
N LYS A 35 9.91 -15.54 -10.81
CA LYS A 35 9.27 -14.23 -10.96
C LYS A 35 8.62 -13.83 -9.64
N PRO A 36 8.69 -12.55 -9.22
CA PRO A 36 8.06 -12.08 -7.97
C PRO A 36 6.57 -12.42 -7.88
N ARG A 37 5.83 -12.26 -8.99
CA ARG A 37 4.40 -12.62 -9.06
C ARG A 37 4.15 -14.11 -8.81
N SER A 38 5.07 -14.99 -9.22
CA SER A 38 4.97 -16.44 -8.99
C SER A 38 5.25 -16.80 -7.53
N VAL A 39 6.15 -16.08 -6.86
CA VAL A 39 6.42 -16.25 -5.43
C VAL A 39 5.21 -15.81 -4.62
N ILE A 40 4.64 -14.63 -4.93
CA ILE A 40 3.42 -14.12 -4.27
C ILE A 40 2.25 -15.08 -4.47
N ALA A 41 2.01 -15.54 -5.71
CA ALA A 41 0.94 -16.50 -5.99
C ALA A 41 1.13 -17.81 -5.21
N LYS A 42 2.38 -18.27 -5.07
CA LYS A 42 2.69 -19.45 -4.27
C LYS A 42 2.44 -19.21 -2.79
N ALA A 43 2.88 -18.08 -2.24
CA ALA A 43 2.62 -17.71 -0.85
C ALA A 43 1.12 -17.65 -0.53
N ILE A 44 0.33 -17.00 -1.40
CA ILE A 44 -1.13 -16.94 -1.27
C ILE A 44 -1.75 -18.34 -1.34
N SER A 45 -1.28 -19.20 -2.26
CA SER A 45 -1.77 -20.58 -2.36
C SER A 45 -1.47 -21.44 -1.13
N MET A 46 -0.43 -21.07 -0.36
CA MET A 46 -0.07 -21.71 0.91
C MET A 46 -0.78 -21.08 2.12
N GLY A 47 -1.64 -20.07 1.90
CA GLY A 47 -2.36 -19.36 2.95
C GLY A 47 -1.53 -18.32 3.71
N LEU A 48 -0.38 -17.91 3.18
CA LEU A 48 0.48 -16.92 3.82
C LEU A 48 -0.04 -15.49 3.58
N PRO A 49 0.06 -14.60 4.58
CA PRO A 49 -0.32 -13.20 4.45
C PRO A 49 0.58 -12.48 3.45
N TYR A 50 -0.04 -11.70 2.57
CA TYR A 50 0.63 -10.82 1.62
C TYR A 50 0.20 -9.36 1.88
N ASN A 51 1.16 -8.50 2.23
CA ASN A 51 0.91 -7.08 2.44
C ASN A 51 1.09 -6.34 1.11
N ALA A 52 -0.02 -6.06 0.43
CA ALA A 52 0.02 -5.23 -0.77
C ALA A 52 0.38 -3.79 -0.37
N ALA A 53 1.40 -3.23 -1.04
CA ALA A 53 1.74 -1.82 -0.87
C ALA A 53 0.50 -0.95 -1.15
N LYS A 54 0.20 -0.03 -0.22
CA LYS A 54 -0.87 0.95 -0.43
C LYS A 54 -0.50 1.82 -1.64
N PRO A 55 -1.48 2.20 -2.48
CA PRO A 55 -1.19 3.04 -3.62
C PRO A 55 -0.68 4.40 -3.13
N ALA A 56 0.51 4.77 -3.60
CA ALA A 56 1.16 6.04 -3.32
C ALA A 56 1.18 6.90 -4.59
N ARG A 57 1.23 8.22 -4.40
CA ARG A 57 1.46 9.18 -5.48
C ARG A 57 2.89 9.05 -6.02
N LYS A 58 3.16 9.68 -7.16
CA LYS A 58 4.52 9.73 -7.74
C LYS A 58 5.56 10.27 -6.76
N ASP A 59 5.13 11.17 -5.88
CA ASP A 59 5.97 11.80 -4.86
C ASP A 59 6.04 11.00 -3.55
N GLY A 60 5.57 9.75 -3.54
CA GLY A 60 5.60 8.85 -2.37
C GLY A 60 4.53 9.14 -1.30
N THR A 61 3.77 10.23 -1.43
CA THR A 61 2.71 10.56 -0.48
C THR A 61 1.50 9.62 -0.60
N PRO A 62 0.83 9.28 0.52
CA PRO A 62 -0.38 8.47 0.48
C PRO A 62 -1.48 9.13 -0.36
N ILE A 63 -2.27 8.32 -1.06
CA ILE A 63 -3.47 8.82 -1.74
C ILE A 63 -4.55 9.09 -0.68
N VAL A 64 -4.56 10.32 -0.15
CA VAL A 64 -5.64 10.83 0.72
C VAL A 64 -6.84 11.25 -0.13
N ARG A 65 -8.08 11.03 0.30
CA ARG A 65 -9.26 11.56 -0.44
C ARG A 65 -9.45 13.05 -0.17
N LYS A 66 -10.09 13.80 -1.08
CA LYS A 66 -10.36 15.23 -0.84
C LYS A 66 -11.22 15.45 0.41
N ALA A 67 -12.21 14.61 0.65
CA ALA A 67 -13.01 14.67 1.87
C ALA A 67 -12.16 14.50 3.14
N GLU A 68 -11.18 13.58 3.11
CA GLU A 68 -10.25 13.39 4.22
C GLU A 68 -9.33 14.61 4.42
N LEU A 69 -8.92 15.29 3.33
CA LEU A 69 -8.20 16.56 3.42
C LEU A 69 -9.06 17.66 4.06
N VAL A 70 -10.33 17.79 3.65
CA VAL A 70 -11.25 18.77 4.25
C VAL A 70 -11.46 18.48 5.73
N SER A 71 -11.66 17.22 6.11
CA SER A 71 -11.77 16.84 7.52
C SER A 71 -10.49 17.11 8.32
N ALA A 72 -9.31 17.00 7.70
CA ALA A 72 -8.05 17.35 8.34
C ALA A 72 -7.94 18.88 8.53
N ILE A 73 -8.35 19.66 7.54
CA ILE A 73 -8.45 21.13 7.62
C ILE A 73 -9.42 21.56 8.73
N GLU A 74 -10.62 20.95 8.80
CA GLU A 74 -11.61 21.22 9.85
C GLU A 74 -11.03 20.96 11.24
N LYS A 75 -10.27 19.86 11.40
CA LYS A 75 -9.58 19.54 12.66
C LYS A 75 -8.50 20.57 12.99
N SER A 76 -7.66 20.96 12.04
CA SER A 76 -6.61 21.98 12.26
C SER A 76 -7.20 23.32 12.68
N LEU A 77 -8.34 23.71 12.09
CA LEU A 77 -9.04 24.96 12.42
C LEU A 77 -9.92 24.87 13.69
N SER A 78 -9.98 23.70 14.35
CA SER A 78 -10.95 23.42 15.42
C SER A 78 -12.40 23.77 15.01
N ALA A 79 -12.69 23.65 13.71
CA ALA A 79 -13.98 23.95 13.15
C ALA A 79 -14.91 22.74 13.32
N GLY A 80 -16.20 22.98 13.48
CA GLY A 80 -17.18 21.90 13.61
C GLY A 80 -17.19 21.00 12.37
N SER A 81 -17.37 19.70 12.55
CA SER A 81 -17.47 18.73 11.46
C SER A 81 -18.55 19.15 10.46
N GLY A 82 -18.18 19.30 9.19
CA GLY A 82 -19.09 19.73 8.13
C GLY A 82 -19.27 21.25 8.02
N SER A 83 -18.51 22.05 8.75
CA SER A 83 -18.49 23.51 8.58
C SER A 83 -17.86 23.94 7.25
N LEU A 84 -17.02 23.09 6.64
CA LEU A 84 -16.32 23.36 5.39
C LEU A 84 -16.86 22.51 4.21
N VAL A 85 -18.12 22.08 4.29
CA VAL A 85 -18.80 21.37 3.18
C VAL A 85 -18.80 22.26 1.93
N GLY A 86 -18.36 21.70 0.80
CA GLY A 86 -18.17 22.40 -0.46
C GLY A 86 -16.69 22.65 -0.79
N LEU A 87 -15.81 22.63 0.23
CA LEU A 87 -14.37 22.82 0.04
C LEU A 87 -13.73 21.66 -0.74
N GLU A 88 -14.37 20.48 -0.78
CA GLU A 88 -13.93 19.33 -1.60
C GLU A 88 -13.98 19.61 -3.11
N LYS A 89 -14.75 20.63 -3.53
CA LYS A 89 -14.81 21.08 -4.93
C LYS A 89 -13.57 21.87 -5.35
N ALA A 90 -12.78 22.39 -4.41
CA ALA A 90 -11.54 23.08 -4.70
C ALA A 90 -10.50 22.15 -5.35
N THR A 91 -9.47 22.74 -5.96
CA THR A 91 -8.33 21.97 -6.46
C THR A 91 -7.61 21.31 -5.29
N ARG A 92 -7.13 20.09 -5.50
CA ARG A 92 -6.43 19.38 -4.42
C ARG A 92 -5.15 20.08 -3.99
N SER A 93 -4.43 20.70 -4.93
CA SER A 93 -3.25 21.50 -4.62
C SER A 93 -3.58 22.64 -3.65
N ALA A 94 -4.70 23.33 -3.82
CA ALA A 94 -5.12 24.37 -2.90
C ALA A 94 -5.44 23.82 -1.50
N LEU A 95 -6.08 22.64 -1.40
CA LEU A 95 -6.33 21.97 -0.12
C LEU A 95 -5.02 21.54 0.56
N ASP A 96 -4.08 20.97 -0.19
CA ASP A 96 -2.78 20.54 0.32
C ASP A 96 -1.97 21.77 0.82
N SER A 97 -1.96 22.87 0.07
CA SER A 97 -1.32 24.14 0.48
C SER A 97 -1.97 24.73 1.72
N LEU A 98 -3.30 24.82 1.76
CA LEU A 98 -4.02 25.38 2.90
C LEU A 98 -3.78 24.54 4.16
N LEU A 99 -3.84 23.21 4.06
CA LEU A 99 -3.52 22.32 5.17
C LEU A 99 -2.09 22.55 5.67
N SER A 100 -1.11 22.73 4.77
CA SER A 100 0.28 22.97 5.16
C SER A 100 0.54 24.30 5.86
N GLU A 101 -0.32 25.30 5.67
CA GLU A 101 -0.19 26.60 6.33
C GLU A 101 -0.85 26.65 7.72
N ILE A 102 -1.84 25.77 7.96
CA ILE A 102 -2.66 25.77 9.19
C ILE A 102 -2.39 24.59 10.14
N ALA A 103 -1.63 23.58 9.69
CA ALA A 103 -1.25 22.40 10.48
C ALA A 103 0.19 22.52 10.98
#